data_AF-A0A1I4TAK2-F1
#
_entry.id   AF-A0A1I4TAK2-F1
#
_cell.length_a   1.000
_cell.length_b   1.000
_cell.length_c   1.000
_cell.angle_alpha   90.00
_cell.angle_beta   90.00
_cell.angle_gamma   90.00
#
_symmetry.space_group_name_H-M   'P 1'
#
loop_
_entity.id
_entity.type
_entity.pdbx_description
1 polymer ?
#
loop_
_entity_poly.entity_id
_entity_poly.type
_entity_poly.pdbx_seq_one_letter_code
_entity_poly.pdbx_strand_id
1 'polypeptide(L)'
;MDIKKGLTIAIVVLLIFVGISIVIGSNKDRRVFFINDFSKPIENSIPSKLDKDYSYQIVKVKGKTNDTILIQPCEDCAPKKLVGKIDEKFQIKFQKGKSIMRFDPYKATDGDLKIIHKIR
;
A
#
# COMPACT_ATOMS: atom_id res chain seq x y z
N MET A 1 -28.26 38.51 -10.14
CA MET A 1 -27.77 37.21 -9.61
C MET A 1 -27.72 37.35 -8.09
N ASP A 2 -28.50 36.54 -7.37
CA ASP A 2 -28.71 36.69 -5.93
C ASP A 2 -27.41 36.46 -5.14
N ILE A 3 -26.88 37.50 -4.49
CA ILE A 3 -25.61 37.44 -3.73
C ILE A 3 -25.65 36.32 -2.67
N LYS A 4 -26.83 36.08 -2.09
CA LYS A 4 -27.08 35.01 -1.14
C LYS A 4 -26.87 33.61 -1.76
N LYS A 5 -27.30 33.41 -3.01
CA LYS A 5 -27.12 32.12 -3.71
C LYS A 5 -25.65 31.87 -4.06
N GLY A 6 -24.91 32.91 -4.45
CA GLY A 6 -23.47 32.82 -4.71
C GLY A 6 -22.67 32.42 -3.47
N LEU A 7 -23.00 33.01 -2.32
CA LEU A 7 -22.36 32.71 -1.04
C LEU A 7 -22.59 31.25 -0.62
N THR A 8 -23.81 30.74 -0.74
CA THR A 8 -24.14 29.35 -0.39
C THR A 8 -23.38 28.35 -1.27
N ILE A 9 -23.28 28.60 -2.57
CA ILE A 9 -22.53 27.74 -3.50
C ILE A 9 -21.04 27.74 -3.13
N ALA A 10 -20.46 28.90 -2.83
CA ALA A 10 -19.05 29.00 -2.43
C ALA A 10 -18.75 28.22 -1.13
N ILE A 11 -19.65 28.30 -0.14
CA ILE A 11 -19.53 27.55 1.12
C ILE A 11 -19.61 26.04 0.88
N VAL A 12 -20.54 25.58 0.05
CA VAL A 12 -20.68 24.15 -0.29
C VAL A 12 -19.43 23.64 -1.01
N VAL A 13 -18.89 24.40 -1.96
CA VAL A 13 -17.66 24.04 -2.68
C VAL A 13 -16.47 23.98 -1.73
N LEU A 14 -16.32 24.95 -0.82
CA LEU A 14 -15.25 24.95 0.18
C LEU A 14 -15.33 23.72 1.10
N LEU A 15 -16.53 23.35 1.55
CA LEU A 15 -16.75 22.17 2.40
C LEU A 15 -16.40 20.86 1.67
N ILE A 16 -16.67 20.77 0.37
CA ILE A 16 -16.27 19.62 -0.46
C ILE A 16 -14.74 19.54 -0.54
N PHE A 17 -14.05 20.67 -0.79
CA PHE A 17 -12.58 20.70 -0.84
C PHE A 17 -11.93 20.33 0.51
N VAL A 18 -12.48 20.82 1.62
CA VAL A 18 -12.01 20.46 2.98
C VAL A 18 -12.23 18.97 3.26
N GLY A 19 -13.38 18.42 2.87
CA GLY A 19 -13.67 16.99 3.01
C GLY A 19 -12.70 16.07 2.25
N ILE A 20 -12.34 16.44 1.01
CA ILE A 20 -11.36 15.70 0.19
C ILE A 20 -9.96 15.74 0.81
N SER A 21 -9.59 16.86 1.45
CA SER A 21 -8.27 17.08 2.05
C SER A 21 -7.98 16.13 3.22
N ILE A 22 -9.00 15.74 3.99
CA ILE A 22 -8.85 14.94 5.22
C ILE A 22 -8.55 13.45 4.93
N VAL A 23 -8.91 12.94 3.75
CA VAL A 23 -8.74 11.51 3.42
C VAL A 23 -7.28 11.15 3.11
N ILE A 24 -6.42 12.11 2.78
CA ILE A 24 -5.01 11.88 2.42
C ILE A 24 -4.09 12.01 3.65
N GLY A 25 -4.47 11.36 4.75
CA GLY A 25 -3.58 11.15 5.90
C GLY A 25 -2.47 10.16 5.55
N SER A 26 -1.44 10.62 4.85
CA SER A 26 -0.25 9.82 4.48
C SER A 26 0.62 9.58 5.72
N ASN A 27 0.41 8.45 6.39
CA ASN A 27 1.30 8.02 7.46
C ASN A 27 2.62 7.52 6.83
N LYS A 28 3.72 8.25 7.04
CA LYS A 28 5.05 7.92 6.47
C LYS A 28 5.51 6.49 6.76
N ASP A 29 5.07 5.93 7.89
CA ASP A 29 5.45 4.59 8.35
C ASP A 29 4.49 3.51 7.85
N ARG A 30 3.46 3.85 7.07
CA ARG A 30 2.44 2.90 6.61
C ARG A 30 1.92 3.25 5.22
N ARG A 31 2.15 2.35 4.28
CA ARG A 31 1.58 2.37 2.93
C ARG A 31 0.53 1.28 2.79
N VAL A 32 -0.63 1.65 2.28
CA VAL A 32 -1.71 0.73 1.95
C VAL A 32 -2.02 0.94 0.47
N PHE A 33 -2.02 -0.15 -0.30
CA PHE A 33 -2.34 -0.12 -1.72
C PHE A 33 -3.08 -1.39 -2.11
N PHE A 34 -3.79 -1.29 -3.22
CA PHE A 34 -4.63 -2.36 -3.76
C PHE A 34 -4.07 -2.77 -5.11
N ILE A 35 -4.08 -4.07 -5.39
CA ILE A 35 -3.68 -4.65 -6.67
C ILE A 35 -4.93 -5.20 -7.33
N ASN A 36 -5.30 -4.55 -8.41
CA ASN A 36 -6.38 -4.93 -9.33
C ASN A 36 -5.86 -5.07 -10.78
N ASP A 37 -4.60 -4.73 -11.03
CA ASP A 37 -3.93 -4.89 -12.33
C ASP A 37 -2.80 -5.91 -12.17
N PHE A 38 -2.97 -7.07 -12.80
CA PHE A 38 -2.04 -8.21 -12.80
C PHE A 38 -1.19 -8.26 -14.09
N SER A 39 -1.19 -7.21 -14.91
CA SER A 39 -0.40 -7.16 -16.15
C SER A 39 1.09 -6.93 -15.92
N LYS A 40 1.47 -6.43 -14.73
CA LYS A 40 2.86 -6.02 -14.44
C LYS A 40 3.24 -6.21 -12.96
N PRO A 41 4.53 -6.40 -12.68
CA PRO A 41 5.02 -6.40 -11.31
C PRO A 41 4.92 -5.01 -10.68
N ILE A 42 4.81 -4.98 -9.35
CA ILE A 42 4.74 -3.76 -8.56
C ILE A 42 5.81 -3.81 -7.47
N GLU A 43 6.56 -2.71 -7.36
CA GLU A 43 7.55 -2.53 -6.32
C GLU A 43 7.11 -1.40 -5.38
N ASN A 44 7.23 -1.62 -4.06
CA ASN A 44 7.00 -0.60 -3.07
C ASN A 44 8.10 -0.60 -2.01
N SER A 45 8.63 0.59 -1.73
CA SER A 45 9.70 0.78 -0.74
C SER A 45 9.23 1.56 0.49
N ILE A 46 9.88 1.32 1.62
CA ILE A 46 9.69 2.09 2.85
C ILE A 46 11.06 2.40 3.49
N PRO A 47 11.33 3.66 3.88
CA PRO A 47 12.61 4.05 4.46
C PRO A 47 12.71 3.63 5.93
N SER A 48 13.87 3.16 6.39
CA SER A 48 14.12 2.85 7.79
C SER A 48 13.92 4.07 8.70
N LYS A 49 13.62 3.81 9.98
CA LYS A 49 13.70 4.84 11.04
C LYS A 49 15.14 5.34 11.18
N LEU A 50 15.33 6.65 11.06
CA LEU A 50 16.66 7.29 11.06
C LEU A 50 17.33 7.25 12.45
N ASP A 51 16.52 7.24 13.51
CA ASP A 51 16.91 7.25 14.92
C ASP A 51 17.30 5.87 15.46
N LYS A 52 17.23 4.82 14.64
CA LYS A 52 17.51 3.43 15.04
C LYS A 52 18.50 2.76 14.09
N ASP A 53 19.28 1.82 14.61
CA ASP A 53 20.20 1.02 13.80
C ASP A 53 19.50 -0.05 12.95
N TYR A 54 18.25 -0.37 13.30
CA TYR A 54 17.42 -1.27 12.55
C TYR A 54 15.95 -0.89 12.65
N SER A 55 15.18 -1.32 11.67
CA SER A 55 13.72 -1.18 11.62
C SER A 55 13.07 -2.53 11.38
N TYR A 56 11.87 -2.72 11.91
CA TYR A 56 11.03 -3.85 11.53
C TYR A 56 10.01 -3.40 10.51
N GLN A 57 10.03 -4.01 9.33
CA GLN A 57 8.92 -3.90 8.39
C GLN A 57 7.93 -5.04 8.59
N ILE A 58 6.67 -4.75 8.30
CA ILE A 58 5.57 -5.69 8.26
C ILE A 58 4.88 -5.52 6.91
N VAL A 59 4.88 -6.60 6.13
CA VAL A 59 4.14 -6.72 4.86
C VAL A 59 2.97 -7.66 5.12
N LYS A 60 1.73 -7.16 5.00
CA LYS A 60 0.53 -7.99 5.02
C LYS A 60 -0.08 -8.04 3.63
N VAL A 61 -0.45 -9.23 3.18
CA VAL A 61 -1.13 -9.46 1.90
C VAL A 61 -2.45 -10.14 2.22
N LYS A 62 -3.56 -9.51 1.84
CA LYS A 62 -4.90 -10.06 2.05
C LYS A 62 -5.69 -9.98 0.76
N GLY A 63 -6.49 -11.00 0.46
CA GLY A 63 -7.39 -10.96 -0.68
C GLY A 63 -7.52 -12.31 -1.36
N LYS A 64 -7.76 -12.28 -2.68
CA LYS A 64 -7.88 -13.50 -3.48
C LYS A 64 -7.27 -13.31 -4.87
N THR A 65 -6.64 -14.34 -5.41
CA THR A 65 -6.17 -14.41 -6.80
C THR A 65 -6.75 -15.62 -7.51
N ASN A 66 -6.80 -15.56 -8.84
CA ASN A 66 -7.24 -16.68 -9.66
C ASN A 66 -6.17 -17.78 -9.82
N ASP A 67 -4.89 -17.42 -9.75
CA ASP A 67 -3.76 -18.34 -9.79
C ASP A 67 -2.61 -17.83 -8.88
N THR A 68 -1.40 -18.32 -9.11
CA THR A 68 -0.21 -18.17 -8.30
C THR A 68 0.44 -16.83 -8.55
N ILE A 69 0.69 -16.08 -7.47
CA ILE A 69 1.50 -14.86 -7.43
C ILE A 69 2.80 -15.10 -6.67
N LEU A 70 3.77 -14.22 -6.87
CA LEU A 70 4.98 -14.16 -6.05
C LEU A 70 5.00 -12.87 -5.23
N ILE A 71 5.28 -13.02 -3.93
CA ILE A 71 5.55 -11.91 -3.03
C ILE A 71 6.98 -12.03 -2.53
N GLN A 72 7.80 -11.04 -2.82
CA GLN A 72 9.13 -10.89 -2.23
C GLN A 72 9.06 -9.79 -1.17
N PRO A 73 9.01 -10.12 0.14
CA PRO A 73 8.69 -9.14 1.16
C PRO A 73 9.89 -8.25 1.55
N CYS A 74 11.11 -8.59 1.14
CA CYS A 74 12.32 -7.76 1.27
C CYS A 74 13.27 -8.05 0.11
N GLU A 75 14.26 -7.18 -0.12
CA GLU A 75 15.19 -7.29 -1.25
C GLU A 75 16.00 -8.59 -1.27
N ASP A 76 16.44 -9.06 -0.11
CA ASP A 76 17.22 -10.31 0.06
C ASP A 76 16.35 -11.52 0.44
N CYS A 77 15.04 -11.34 0.54
CA CYS A 77 14.14 -12.41 0.95
C CYS A 77 13.84 -13.34 -0.23
N ALA A 78 13.73 -14.64 0.05
CA ALA A 78 13.21 -15.58 -0.94
C ALA A 78 11.75 -15.23 -1.29
N PRO A 79 11.38 -15.20 -2.59
CA PRO A 79 9.99 -15.00 -3.00
C PRO A 79 9.08 -16.11 -2.45
N LYS A 80 7.88 -15.73 -2.04
CA LYS A 80 6.84 -16.65 -1.57
C LYS A 80 5.74 -16.80 -2.62
N LYS A 81 5.46 -18.04 -3.00
CA LYS A 81 4.33 -18.41 -3.87
C LYS A 81 3.06 -18.40 -3.04
N LEU A 82 2.06 -17.62 -3.46
CA LEU A 82 0.74 -17.56 -2.84
C LEU A 82 -0.32 -17.80 -3.91
N VAL A 83 -1.43 -18.44 -3.56
CA VAL A 83 -2.49 -18.80 -4.51
C VAL A 83 -3.86 -18.80 -3.84
N GLY A 84 -4.89 -18.41 -4.59
CA GLY A 84 -6.27 -18.45 -4.11
C GLY A 84 -6.54 -17.41 -3.04
N LYS A 85 -7.18 -17.79 -1.93
CA LYS A 85 -7.48 -16.88 -0.82
C LYS A 85 -6.22 -16.71 0.06
N ILE A 86 -5.79 -15.47 0.23
CA ILE A 86 -4.53 -15.11 0.88
C ILE A 86 -4.81 -14.26 2.12
N ASP A 87 -4.19 -14.61 3.24
CA ASP A 87 -4.09 -13.78 4.45
C ASP A 87 -2.73 -14.01 5.11
N GLU A 88 -1.69 -13.41 4.52
CA GLU A 88 -0.31 -13.64 4.91
C GLU A 88 0.31 -12.40 5.55
N LYS A 89 1.21 -12.63 6.52
CA LYS A 89 1.95 -11.58 7.22
C LYS A 89 3.43 -11.95 7.30
N PHE A 90 4.26 -11.11 6.70
CA PHE A 90 5.70 -11.17 6.79
C PHE A 90 6.20 -10.08 7.74
N GLN A 91 7.15 -10.43 8.62
CA GLN A 91 7.82 -9.49 9.51
C GLN A 91 9.33 -9.66 9.34
N ILE A 92 9.99 -8.60 8.89
CA ILE A 92 11.42 -8.64 8.51
C ILE A 92 12.14 -7.48 9.18
N LYS A 93 13.34 -7.77 9.70
CA LYS A 93 14.27 -6.77 10.19
C LYS A 93 15.17 -6.31 9.05
N PHE A 94 15.38 -5.01 8.92
CA PHE A 94 16.35 -4.45 7.99
C PHE A 94 17.13 -3.31 8.65
N GLN A 95 18.34 -3.05 8.15
CA GLN A 95 19.23 -2.00 8.66
C GLN A 95 18.82 -0.61 8.14
N LYS A 96 19.66 0.40 8.36
CA LYS A 96 19.48 1.74 7.79
C LYS A 96 19.39 1.68 6.26
N GLY A 97 18.49 2.46 5.69
CA GLY A 97 18.27 2.53 4.24
C GLY A 97 16.79 2.43 3.89
N LYS A 98 16.47 1.60 2.88
CA LYS A 98 15.09 1.32 2.47
C LYS A 98 14.87 -0.18 2.40
N SER A 99 13.68 -0.63 2.77
CA SER A 99 13.24 -1.98 2.46
C SER A 99 12.32 -1.95 1.26
N ILE A 100 12.51 -2.90 0.35
CA ILE A 100 11.79 -3.02 -0.91
C ILE A 100 10.97 -4.31 -0.87
N MET A 101 9.67 -4.17 -1.08
CA MET A 101 8.74 -5.28 -1.27
C MET A 101 8.31 -5.33 -2.73
N ARG A 102 8.28 -6.53 -3.31
CA ARG A 102 7.89 -6.76 -4.71
C ARG A 102 6.70 -7.72 -4.77
N PHE A 103 5.76 -7.37 -5.64
CA PHE A 103 4.68 -8.20 -6.11
C PHE A 103 4.94 -8.55 -7.57
N ASP A 104 4.77 -9.82 -7.93
CA ASP A 104 4.82 -10.30 -9.30
C ASP A 104 3.57 -11.15 -9.57
N PRO A 105 2.77 -10.83 -10.60
CA PRO A 105 1.57 -11.58 -10.95
C PRO A 105 1.87 -13.04 -11.31
N TYR A 106 3.08 -13.37 -11.79
CA TYR A 106 3.53 -14.70 -12.20
C TYR A 106 2.56 -15.41 -13.15
N LYS A 107 1.59 -16.18 -12.62
CA LYS A 107 0.56 -16.86 -13.42
C LYS A 107 -0.85 -16.27 -13.23
N ALA A 108 -1.06 -15.49 -12.18
CA ALA A 108 -2.34 -14.86 -11.92
C ALA A 108 -2.59 -13.75 -12.95
N THR A 109 -3.81 -13.72 -13.47
CA THR A 109 -4.29 -12.70 -14.41
C THR A 109 -5.41 -11.85 -13.83
N ASP A 110 -5.97 -12.27 -12.69
CA ASP A 110 -7.08 -11.59 -12.02
C ASP A 110 -7.05 -11.83 -10.50
N GLY A 111 -7.62 -10.89 -9.76
CA GLY A 111 -7.72 -10.94 -8.32
C GLY A 111 -8.00 -9.57 -7.70
N ASP A 112 -8.20 -9.60 -6.39
CA ASP A 112 -8.31 -8.41 -5.56
C ASP A 112 -7.41 -8.61 -4.34
N LEU A 113 -6.32 -7.85 -4.29
CA LEU A 113 -5.36 -7.90 -3.19
C LEU A 113 -5.22 -6.55 -2.53
N LYS A 114 -5.18 -6.57 -1.21
CA LYS A 114 -4.80 -5.47 -0.34
C LYS A 114 -3.44 -5.76 0.26
N ILE A 115 -2.48 -4.88 -0.02
CA ILE A 115 -1.14 -4.94 0.56
C ILE A 115 -0.97 -3.80 1.56
N ILE A 116 -0.50 -4.16 2.76
CA ILE A 116 -0.15 -3.21 3.81
C ILE A 116 1.34 -3.35 4.06
N HIS A 117 2.10 -2.32 3.73
CA HIS A 117 3.53 -2.23 3.98
C HIS A 117 3.77 -1.18 5.06
N LYS A 118 4.22 -1.58 6.25
CA LYS A 118 4.44 -0.66 7.36
C LYS A 118 5.74 -0.92 8.10
N ILE A 119 6.28 0.12 8.72
CA ILE A 119 7.39 0.04 9.67
C ILE A 119 6.87 0.10 11.11
N ARG A 120 7.60 -0.53 12.01
CA ARG A 120 7.40 -0.45 13.47
C ARG A 120 8.65 0.06 14.15
#